data_AF-A0A6I9SJY5-F1
#
_entry.id   AF-A0A6I9SJY5-F1
#
_cell.length_a   1.000
_cell.length_b   1.000
_cell.length_c   1.000
_cell.angle_alpha   90.00
_cell.angle_beta   90.00
_cell.angle_gamma   90.00
#
_symmetry.space_group_name_H-M   'P 1'
#
loop_
_entity.id
_entity.type
_entity.pdbx_description
1 polymer ?
#
loop_
_entity_poly.entity_id
_entity_poly.type
_entity_poly.pdbx_seq_one_letter_code
_entity_poly.pdbx_strand_id
1 'polypeptide(L)'
;MMIYGLDRASSIIKLIKKVNKSLPHAMAMTRVLSTRFMDIMTHPTARDVILQCLILFPRKPNEVLYEKVILHFQDLAIHEVGCRSLIDCIALIHGDQRVRLINKIADVSDYLSYDRHGNFVVQNLLGLKNKGITKKITCCLQNQFMGLAVRKEGCLVVEKCMEASDDGIIAVAKKIIDCRRGAVRLARNRFGNYVIQAVLEKTKERGFNSLYDAIVRQLEARCRASIGRTQGGIRSTQDAYIRDQSSLHEWIIIFM
;
A
#
# COMPACT_ATOMS: atom_id res chain seq x y z
N MET A 1 13.06 0.56 -13.07
CA MET A 1 14.15 1.56 -13.18
C MET A 1 14.31 2.24 -11.83
N MET A 2 15.26 1.77 -11.01
CA MET A 2 15.87 2.50 -9.89
C MET A 2 17.12 1.72 -9.46
N ILE A 3 18.22 1.92 -10.20
CA ILE A 3 19.57 1.64 -9.74
C ILE A 3 20.11 2.99 -9.30
N TYR A 4 19.82 3.41 -8.07
CA TYR A 4 20.44 4.59 -7.48
C TYR A 4 21.16 4.16 -6.22
N GLY A 5 22.51 4.16 -6.28
CA GLY A 5 23.36 3.99 -5.10
C GLY A 5 24.70 3.27 -5.29
N LEU A 6 25.02 2.72 -6.46
CA LEU A 6 26.18 1.83 -6.63
C LEU A 6 27.58 2.47 -6.45
N ASP A 7 27.68 3.79 -6.26
CA ASP A 7 29.00 4.46 -6.29
C ASP A 7 29.63 4.73 -4.92
N ARG A 8 28.90 4.56 -3.81
CA ARG A 8 29.40 4.98 -2.48
C ARG A 8 30.24 3.96 -1.71
N ALA A 9 30.44 2.74 -2.24
CA ALA A 9 31.15 1.70 -1.50
C ALA A 9 32.00 0.76 -2.38
N SER A 10 32.73 1.30 -3.36
CA SER A 10 33.60 0.52 -4.25
C SER A 10 34.54 -0.43 -3.50
N SER A 11 35.10 0.00 -2.37
CA SER A 11 35.97 -0.84 -1.52
C SER A 11 35.22 -2.00 -0.85
N ILE A 12 34.01 -1.78 -0.35
CA ILE A 12 33.17 -2.84 0.26
C ILE A 12 32.77 -3.86 -0.79
N ILE A 13 32.34 -3.41 -1.97
CA ILE A 13 31.97 -4.30 -3.07
C ILE A 13 33.18 -5.14 -3.49
N LYS A 14 34.36 -4.55 -3.62
CA LYS A 14 35.61 -5.27 -3.92
C LYS A 14 35.93 -6.33 -2.85
N LEU A 15 35.78 -5.98 -1.57
CA LEU A 15 36.00 -6.91 -0.45
C LEU A 15 35.01 -8.07 -0.48
N ILE A 16 33.71 -7.78 -0.62
CA ILE A 16 32.65 -8.79 -0.68
C ILE A 16 32.89 -9.73 -1.87
N LYS A 17 33.22 -9.20 -3.06
CA LYS A 17 33.56 -10.03 -4.23
C LYS A 17 34.76 -10.95 -3.98
N LYS A 18 35.77 -10.48 -3.23
CA LYS A 18 36.93 -11.32 -2.88
C LYS A 18 36.54 -12.42 -1.88
N VAL A 19 35.75 -12.09 -0.87
CA VAL A 19 35.26 -13.03 0.16
C VAL A 19 34.32 -14.08 -0.43
N ASN A 20 33.52 -13.72 -1.44
CA ASN A 20 32.59 -14.64 -2.12
C ASN A 20 33.27 -15.86 -2.76
N LYS A 21 34.58 -15.78 -3.04
CA LYS A 21 35.36 -16.90 -3.59
C LYS A 21 35.50 -18.08 -2.62
N SER A 22 35.19 -17.89 -1.34
CA SER A 22 35.33 -18.91 -0.30
C SER A 22 34.10 -18.96 0.59
N LEU A 23 33.38 -20.08 0.52
CA LEU A 23 32.13 -20.30 1.28
C LEU A 23 32.31 -20.09 2.80
N PRO A 24 33.36 -20.64 3.46
CA PRO A 24 33.58 -20.40 4.89
C PRO A 24 33.75 -18.92 5.24
N HIS A 25 34.47 -18.16 4.40
CA HIS A 25 34.68 -16.72 4.63
C HIS A 25 33.39 -15.93 4.43
N ALA A 26 32.59 -16.26 3.41
CA ALA A 26 31.29 -15.66 3.20
C ALA A 26 30.35 -15.94 4.39
N MET A 27 30.33 -17.17 4.89
CA MET A 27 29.55 -17.55 6.08
C MET A 27 30.03 -16.83 7.36
N ALA A 28 31.34 -16.68 7.55
CA ALA A 28 31.90 -15.95 8.69
C ALA A 28 31.50 -14.47 8.64
N MET A 29 31.59 -13.85 7.46
CA MET A 29 31.19 -12.45 7.25
C MET A 29 29.71 -12.23 7.56
N THR A 30 28.80 -13.03 7.00
CA THR A 30 27.36 -12.86 7.25
C THR A 30 26.99 -13.10 8.71
N ARG A 31 27.68 -14.03 9.40
CA ARG A 31 27.53 -14.22 10.85
C ARG A 31 27.95 -12.99 11.65
N VAL A 32 29.12 -12.41 11.35
CA VAL A 32 29.57 -11.18 12.02
C VAL A 32 28.58 -10.04 11.79
N LEU A 33 28.15 -9.82 10.55
CA LEU A 33 27.15 -8.78 10.22
C LEU A 33 25.82 -9.01 10.96
N SER A 34 25.42 -10.27 11.16
CA SER A 34 24.18 -10.60 11.87
C SER A 34 24.16 -10.17 13.34
N THR A 35 25.32 -9.97 13.98
CA THR A 35 25.42 -9.55 15.39
C THR A 35 24.98 -8.10 15.61
N ARG A 36 25.18 -7.24 14.61
CA ARG A 36 24.80 -5.82 14.61
C ARG A 36 23.77 -5.50 13.53
N PHE A 37 22.94 -6.49 13.20
CA PHE A 37 22.04 -6.44 12.06
C PHE A 37 21.15 -5.19 12.05
N MET A 38 20.52 -4.87 13.18
CA MET A 38 19.61 -3.73 13.26
C MET A 38 20.36 -2.41 13.06
N ASP A 39 21.46 -2.19 13.78
CA ASP A 39 22.30 -0.98 13.62
C ASP A 39 22.72 -0.74 12.18
N ILE A 40 23.05 -1.82 11.45
CA ILE A 40 23.46 -1.73 10.05
C ILE A 40 22.26 -1.41 9.15
N MET A 41 21.15 -2.13 9.31
CA MET A 41 19.98 -2.01 8.43
C MET A 41 19.16 -0.73 8.64
N THR A 42 19.31 -0.06 9.78
CA THR A 42 18.69 1.23 10.07
C THR A 42 19.61 2.42 9.77
N HIS A 43 20.86 2.18 9.37
CA HIS A 43 21.80 3.23 9.02
C HIS A 43 21.74 3.56 7.51
N PRO A 44 21.72 4.86 7.10
CA PRO A 44 21.58 5.27 5.70
C PRO A 44 22.57 4.64 4.72
N THR A 45 23.86 4.57 5.10
CA THR A 45 24.93 3.99 4.27
C THR A 45 25.26 2.53 4.61
N ALA A 46 25.30 2.15 5.90
CA ALA A 46 25.77 0.81 6.29
C ALA A 46 24.84 -0.31 5.79
N ARG A 47 23.54 -0.03 5.59
CA ARG A 47 22.58 -0.97 4.99
C ARG A 47 23.10 -1.62 3.70
N ASP A 48 23.85 -0.85 2.91
CA ASP A 48 24.38 -1.31 1.62
C ASP A 48 25.34 -2.50 1.79
N VAL A 49 26.01 -2.64 2.93
CA VAL A 49 26.87 -3.80 3.22
C VAL A 49 26.05 -5.09 3.21
N ILE A 50 24.93 -5.12 3.93
CA ILE A 50 24.05 -6.30 3.98
C ILE A 50 23.38 -6.51 2.62
N LEU A 51 22.90 -5.45 1.97
CA LEU A 51 22.28 -5.57 0.64
C LEU A 51 23.26 -6.13 -0.41
N GLN A 52 24.52 -5.70 -0.39
CA GLN A 52 25.56 -6.26 -1.27
C GLN A 52 25.88 -7.71 -0.95
N CYS A 53 25.84 -8.14 0.32
CA CYS A 53 25.91 -9.56 0.66
C CYS A 53 24.74 -10.33 0.04
N LEU A 54 23.51 -9.81 0.12
CA LEU A 54 22.32 -10.46 -0.46
C LEU A 54 22.40 -10.56 -2.00
N ILE A 55 23.01 -9.58 -2.66
CA ILE A 55 23.20 -9.55 -4.12
C ILE A 55 24.32 -10.50 -4.56
N LEU A 56 25.45 -10.51 -3.85
CA LEU A 56 26.68 -11.13 -4.33
C LEU A 56 26.90 -12.54 -3.80
N PHE A 57 26.46 -12.84 -2.57
CA PHE A 57 26.65 -14.17 -1.99
C PHE A 57 25.53 -15.13 -2.39
N PRO A 58 25.84 -16.43 -2.54
CA PRO A 58 24.83 -17.47 -2.69
C PRO A 58 23.85 -17.50 -1.52
N ARG A 59 22.75 -18.26 -1.68
CA ARG A 59 21.73 -18.44 -0.63
C ARG A 59 22.33 -18.90 0.71
N LYS A 60 23.27 -19.86 0.68
CA LYS A 60 23.74 -20.55 1.89
C LYS A 60 24.41 -19.61 2.92
N PRO A 61 25.39 -18.74 2.56
CA PRO A 61 25.90 -17.73 3.48
C PRO A 61 24.85 -16.75 4.00
N ASN A 62 23.87 -16.39 3.17
CA ASN A 62 22.87 -15.37 3.50
C ASN A 62 21.72 -15.87 4.37
N GLU A 63 21.60 -17.19 4.62
CA GLU A 63 20.54 -17.76 5.46
C GLU A 63 20.42 -17.03 6.81
N VAL A 64 21.55 -16.74 7.48
CA VAL A 64 21.54 -16.04 8.78
C VAL A 64 20.99 -14.61 8.68
N LEU A 65 21.22 -13.93 7.56
CA LEU A 65 20.71 -12.57 7.32
C LEU A 65 19.23 -12.60 6.96
N TYR A 66 18.77 -13.59 6.19
CA TYR A 66 17.34 -13.77 5.90
C TYR A 66 16.55 -14.01 7.18
N GLU A 67 17.06 -14.86 8.08
CA GLU A 67 16.42 -15.10 9.37
C GLU A 67 16.36 -13.84 10.23
N LYS A 68 17.39 -12.99 10.20
CA LYS A 68 17.38 -11.68 10.89
C LYS A 68 16.37 -10.70 10.28
N VAL A 69 16.25 -10.63 8.95
CA VAL A 69 15.21 -9.81 8.29
C VAL A 69 13.83 -10.27 8.73
N ILE A 70 13.57 -11.58 8.75
CA ILE A 70 12.27 -12.14 9.15
C ILE A 70 12.00 -11.97 10.64
N LEU A 71 13.04 -11.95 11.48
CA LEU A 71 12.90 -11.72 12.91
C LEU A 71 12.53 -10.27 13.22
N HIS A 72 13.19 -9.32 12.56
CA HIS A 72 13.09 -7.89 12.87
C HIS A 72 12.24 -7.08 11.88
N PHE A 73 11.42 -7.73 11.04
CA PHE A 73 10.70 -7.05 9.96
C PHE A 73 9.79 -5.92 10.46
N GLN A 74 9.17 -6.06 11.63
CA GLN A 74 8.27 -5.04 12.18
C GLN A 74 9.05 -3.78 12.57
N ASP A 75 10.14 -3.94 13.32
CA ASP A 75 11.02 -2.85 13.72
C ASP A 75 11.60 -2.13 12.50
N LEU A 76 12.01 -2.89 11.48
CA LEU A 76 12.47 -2.33 10.23
C LEU A 76 11.35 -1.55 9.52
N ALA A 77 10.13 -2.11 9.42
CA ALA A 77 9.04 -1.51 8.68
C ALA A 77 8.64 -0.11 9.21
N ILE A 78 8.71 0.11 10.52
CA ILE A 78 8.34 1.39 11.16
C ILE A 78 9.52 2.36 11.33
N HIS A 79 10.72 1.98 10.88
CA HIS A 79 11.92 2.82 10.95
C HIS A 79 12.14 3.61 9.65
N GLU A 80 12.56 4.87 9.75
CA GLU A 80 12.72 5.79 8.61
C GLU A 80 13.60 5.27 7.47
N VAL A 81 14.72 4.64 7.83
CA VAL A 81 15.64 3.96 6.90
C VAL A 81 15.29 2.49 6.77
N GLY A 82 14.79 1.89 7.85
CA GLY A 82 14.58 0.44 7.92
C GLY A 82 13.50 -0.02 6.96
N CYS A 83 12.47 0.80 6.70
CA CYS A 83 11.39 0.47 5.80
C CYS A 83 11.90 0.29 4.36
N ARG A 84 12.85 1.14 3.94
CA ARG A 84 13.55 1.04 2.66
C ARG A 84 14.40 -0.22 2.64
N SER A 85 15.14 -0.50 3.71
CA SER A 85 15.96 -1.72 3.86
C SER A 85 15.12 -2.99 3.75
N LEU A 86 13.95 -3.01 4.36
CA LEU A 86 13.02 -4.11 4.26
C LEU A 86 12.48 -4.29 2.84
N ILE A 87 12.10 -3.20 2.15
CA ILE A 87 11.64 -3.23 0.76
C ILE A 87 12.73 -3.81 -0.17
N ASP A 88 13.98 -3.36 -0.02
CA ASP A 88 15.10 -3.89 -0.80
C ASP A 88 15.33 -5.37 -0.50
N CYS A 89 15.26 -5.78 0.78
CA CYS A 89 15.32 -7.20 1.15
C CYS A 89 14.18 -8.02 0.53
N ILE A 90 12.95 -7.51 0.49
CA ILE A 90 11.82 -8.22 -0.15
C ILE A 90 12.08 -8.45 -1.64
N ALA A 91 12.80 -7.54 -2.31
CA ALA A 91 13.19 -7.71 -3.71
C ALA A 91 14.32 -8.72 -3.91
N LEU A 92 15.25 -8.83 -2.95
CA LEU A 92 16.47 -9.64 -3.05
C LEU A 92 16.38 -11.04 -2.43
N ILE A 93 15.46 -11.26 -1.48
CA ILE A 93 15.27 -12.58 -0.85
C ILE A 93 14.40 -13.44 -1.78
N HIS A 94 14.73 -14.73 -1.92
CA HIS A 94 14.01 -15.68 -2.77
C HIS A 94 13.63 -16.96 -2.01
N GLY A 95 12.76 -17.77 -2.61
CA GLY A 95 12.30 -19.04 -2.04
C GLY A 95 11.43 -18.89 -0.79
N ASP A 96 11.43 -19.91 0.05
CA ASP A 96 10.54 -20.03 1.21
C ASP A 96 10.73 -18.89 2.22
N GLN A 97 11.94 -18.37 2.37
CA GLN A 97 12.22 -17.23 3.25
C GLN A 97 11.49 -15.98 2.79
N ARG A 98 11.45 -15.72 1.48
CA ARG A 98 10.70 -14.58 0.92
C ARG A 98 9.20 -14.76 1.18
N VAL A 99 8.69 -15.95 0.91
CA VAL A 99 7.27 -16.28 1.12
C VAL A 99 6.90 -16.11 2.60
N ARG A 100 7.74 -16.59 3.53
CA ARG A 100 7.55 -16.43 4.98
C ARG A 100 7.58 -14.96 5.40
N LEU A 101 8.52 -14.18 4.87
CA LEU A 101 8.64 -12.74 5.14
C LEU A 101 7.40 -11.97 4.71
N ILE A 102 7.01 -12.07 3.43
CA ILE A 102 5.87 -11.31 2.90
C ILE A 102 4.54 -11.73 3.54
N ASN A 103 4.39 -13.00 3.92
CA ASN A 103 3.22 -13.46 4.65
C ASN A 103 3.12 -12.83 6.04
N LYS A 104 4.23 -12.79 6.79
CA LYS A 104 4.31 -12.14 8.10
C LYS A 104 4.02 -10.64 8.04
N ILE A 105 4.51 -9.95 7.01
CA ILE A 105 4.21 -8.53 6.80
C ILE A 105 2.71 -8.34 6.50
N ALA A 106 2.13 -9.20 5.65
CA ALA A 106 0.70 -9.14 5.34
C ALA A 106 -0.19 -9.38 6.57
N ASP A 107 0.23 -10.24 7.51
CA ASP A 107 -0.50 -10.51 8.76
C ASP A 107 -0.68 -9.28 9.66
N VAL A 108 0.19 -8.28 9.54
CA VAL A 108 0.16 -7.05 10.36
C VAL A 108 -0.03 -5.79 9.51
N SER A 109 -0.61 -5.97 8.31
CA SER A 109 -0.76 -4.88 7.35
C SER A 109 -1.71 -3.78 7.83
N ASP A 110 -2.66 -4.09 8.72
CA ASP A 110 -3.51 -3.11 9.38
C ASP A 110 -2.72 -2.12 10.21
N TYR A 111 -1.86 -2.60 11.11
CA TYR A 111 -0.98 -1.76 11.92
C TYR A 111 -0.02 -0.95 11.04
N LEU A 112 0.66 -1.62 10.09
CA LEU A 112 1.66 -0.96 9.24
C LEU A 112 1.05 0.11 8.33
N SER A 113 -0.20 -0.05 7.90
CA SER A 113 -0.89 0.93 7.03
C SER A 113 -1.15 2.28 7.72
N TYR A 114 -1.21 2.30 9.05
CA TYR A 114 -1.36 3.55 9.82
C TYR A 114 -0.03 4.21 10.17
N ASP A 115 1.08 3.46 10.12
CA ASP A 115 2.41 3.97 10.42
C ASP A 115 2.96 4.86 9.30
N ARG A 116 3.74 5.87 9.68
CA ARG A 116 4.30 6.87 8.75
C ARG A 116 5.36 6.29 7.79
N HIS A 117 5.95 5.15 8.11
CA HIS A 117 6.93 4.43 7.29
C HIS A 117 6.41 3.07 6.82
N GLY A 118 5.68 2.35 7.68
CA GLY A 118 5.12 1.04 7.40
C GLY A 118 4.17 1.02 6.21
N ASN A 119 3.45 2.11 5.94
CA ASN A 119 2.54 2.21 4.81
C ASN A 119 3.25 2.00 3.46
N PHE A 120 4.52 2.41 3.33
CA PHE A 120 5.30 2.19 2.10
C PHE A 120 5.61 0.71 1.88
N VAL A 121 5.81 -0.06 2.97
CA VAL A 121 6.03 -1.51 2.91
C VAL A 121 4.76 -2.22 2.46
N VAL A 122 3.59 -1.84 2.98
CA VAL A 122 2.30 -2.41 2.56
C VAL A 122 2.02 -2.09 1.08
N GLN A 123 2.24 -0.83 0.67
CA GLN A 123 2.10 -0.44 -0.74
C GLN A 123 3.06 -1.21 -1.66
N ASN A 124 4.29 -1.48 -1.21
CA ASN A 124 5.24 -2.31 -1.96
C ASN A 124 4.72 -3.73 -2.16
N LEU A 125 4.21 -4.38 -1.11
CA LEU A 125 3.62 -5.73 -1.20
C LEU A 125 2.43 -5.77 -2.15
N LEU A 126 1.52 -4.78 -2.08
CA LEU A 126 0.40 -4.66 -3.01
C LEU A 126 0.88 -4.46 -4.45
N GLY A 127 1.98 -3.71 -4.64
CA GLY A 127 2.65 -3.51 -5.92
C GLY A 127 3.24 -4.77 -6.56
N LEU A 128 3.50 -5.83 -5.77
CA LEU A 128 3.93 -7.12 -6.29
C LEU A 128 2.82 -7.85 -7.08
N LYS A 129 1.55 -7.43 -6.92
CA LYS A 129 0.36 -8.04 -7.55
C LYS A 129 0.27 -9.56 -7.35
N ASN A 130 0.81 -10.06 -6.23
CA ASN A 130 0.66 -11.45 -5.85
C ASN A 130 -0.75 -11.68 -5.31
N LYS A 131 -1.58 -12.44 -6.03
CA LYS A 131 -2.99 -12.66 -5.68
C LYS A 131 -3.22 -13.10 -4.23
N GLY A 132 -2.41 -14.01 -3.70
CA GLY A 132 -2.55 -14.51 -2.33
C GLY A 132 -2.25 -13.45 -1.29
N ILE A 133 -1.16 -12.71 -1.47
CA ILE A 133 -0.76 -11.62 -0.56
C ILE A 133 -1.72 -10.44 -0.65
N THR A 134 -2.10 -10.03 -1.86
CA THR A 134 -3.09 -8.96 -2.06
C THR A 134 -4.40 -9.30 -1.37
N LYS A 135 -4.94 -10.52 -1.56
CA LYS A 135 -6.16 -10.97 -0.89
C LYS A 135 -6.02 -10.93 0.63
N LYS A 136 -4.88 -11.37 1.16
CA LYS A 136 -4.58 -11.37 2.60
C LYS A 136 -4.56 -9.96 3.19
N ILE A 137 -3.87 -9.02 2.52
CA ILE A 137 -3.83 -7.61 2.91
C ILE A 137 -5.23 -6.99 2.85
N THR A 138 -5.96 -7.17 1.75
CA THR A 138 -7.33 -6.64 1.61
C THR A 138 -8.25 -7.14 2.72
N CYS A 139 -8.14 -8.43 3.10
CA CYS A 139 -8.89 -9.00 4.21
C CYS A 139 -8.53 -8.37 5.56
N CYS A 140 -7.23 -8.20 5.84
CA CYS A 140 -6.75 -7.53 7.05
C CYS A 140 -7.25 -6.08 7.16
N LEU A 141 -7.32 -5.37 6.02
CA LEU A 141 -7.74 -3.97 5.95
C LEU A 141 -9.25 -3.74 5.84
N GLN A 142 -10.08 -4.78 5.75
CA GLN A 142 -11.52 -4.66 5.45
C GLN A 142 -12.27 -3.69 6.38
N ASN A 143 -11.87 -3.63 7.65
CA ASN A 143 -12.48 -2.75 8.64
C ASN A 143 -11.77 -1.39 8.79
N GLN A 144 -10.62 -1.23 8.16
CA GLN A 144 -9.77 -0.05 8.26
C GLN A 144 -9.96 0.93 7.09
N PHE A 145 -10.52 0.50 5.95
CA PHE A 145 -10.60 1.32 4.72
C PHE A 145 -11.16 2.73 4.94
N MET A 146 -12.26 2.87 5.70
CA MET A 146 -12.84 4.20 5.94
C MET A 146 -11.91 5.12 6.76
N GLY A 147 -11.16 4.55 7.71
CA GLY A 147 -10.22 5.29 8.54
C GLY A 147 -8.93 5.63 7.79
N LEU A 148 -8.45 4.73 6.93
CA LEU A 148 -7.30 4.96 6.06
C LEU A 148 -7.61 6.00 4.97
N ALA A 149 -8.79 5.92 4.34
CA ALA A 149 -9.18 6.80 3.24
C ALA A 149 -9.18 8.29 3.60
N VAL A 150 -9.39 8.64 4.88
CA VAL A 150 -9.40 10.04 5.35
C VAL A 150 -8.03 10.56 5.82
N ARG A 151 -6.96 9.78 5.60
CA ARG A 151 -5.58 10.11 6.01
C ARG A 151 -4.70 10.23 4.79
N LYS A 152 -3.71 11.14 4.84
CA LYS A 152 -2.77 11.42 3.74
C LYS A 152 -2.08 10.18 3.18
N GLU A 153 -1.41 9.42 4.04
CA GLU A 153 -0.68 8.23 3.59
C GLU A 153 -1.60 7.00 3.50
N GLY A 154 -2.69 6.99 4.28
CA GLY A 154 -3.65 5.89 4.30
C GLY A 154 -4.47 5.78 3.02
N CYS A 155 -4.88 6.91 2.40
CA CYS A 155 -5.67 6.90 1.17
C CYS A 155 -4.90 6.22 0.03
N LEU A 156 -3.58 6.40 -0.04
CA LEU A 156 -2.70 5.74 -1.01
C LEU A 156 -2.70 4.22 -0.84
N VAL A 157 -2.74 3.71 0.40
CA VAL A 157 -2.87 2.27 0.65
C VAL A 157 -4.21 1.73 0.13
N VAL A 158 -5.30 2.48 0.35
CA VAL A 158 -6.64 2.11 -0.14
C VAL A 158 -6.67 2.07 -1.67
N GLU A 159 -6.13 3.10 -2.33
CA GLU A 159 -5.99 3.13 -3.78
C GLU A 159 -5.15 1.97 -4.30
N LYS A 160 -4.03 1.66 -3.63
CA LYS A 160 -3.18 0.52 -3.99
C LYS A 160 -3.90 -0.83 -3.87
N CYS A 161 -4.80 -0.99 -2.91
CA CYS A 161 -5.63 -2.19 -2.81
C CYS A 161 -6.53 -2.35 -4.05
N MET A 162 -7.16 -1.24 -4.49
CA MET A 162 -8.02 -1.23 -5.68
C MET A 162 -7.23 -1.42 -6.98
N GLU A 163 -6.00 -0.91 -7.07
CA GLU A 163 -5.11 -1.16 -8.21
C GLU A 163 -4.61 -2.60 -8.29
N ALA A 164 -4.42 -3.25 -7.15
CA ALA A 164 -3.82 -4.58 -7.08
C ALA A 164 -4.79 -5.70 -7.46
N SER A 165 -6.10 -5.52 -7.26
CA SER A 165 -7.10 -6.55 -7.55
C SER A 165 -8.54 -6.03 -7.63
N ASP A 166 -9.37 -6.74 -8.38
CA ASP A 166 -10.82 -6.51 -8.43
C ASP A 166 -11.49 -6.76 -7.06
N ASP A 167 -11.01 -7.75 -6.31
CA ASP A 167 -11.42 -8.00 -4.92
C ASP A 167 -11.20 -6.76 -4.03
N GLY A 168 -10.10 -6.02 -4.27
CA GLY A 168 -9.80 -4.76 -3.59
C GLY A 168 -10.82 -3.67 -3.93
N ILE A 169 -11.17 -3.51 -5.21
CA ILE A 169 -12.21 -2.57 -5.66
C ILE A 169 -13.54 -2.88 -4.96
N ILE A 170 -13.95 -4.15 -4.99
CA ILE A 170 -15.20 -4.62 -4.40
C ILE A 170 -15.20 -4.39 -2.88
N ALA A 171 -14.11 -4.72 -2.19
CA ALA A 171 -14.01 -4.57 -0.74
C ALA A 171 -14.10 -3.11 -0.29
N VAL A 172 -13.39 -2.21 -0.99
CA VAL A 172 -13.45 -0.77 -0.71
C VAL A 172 -14.85 -0.21 -0.98
N ALA A 173 -15.43 -0.52 -2.14
CA ALA A 173 -16.77 -0.08 -2.52
C ALA A 173 -17.84 -0.53 -1.51
N LYS A 174 -17.84 -1.82 -1.14
CA LYS A 174 -18.75 -2.36 -0.11
C LYS A 174 -18.58 -1.62 1.22
N LYS A 175 -17.33 -1.40 1.67
CA LYS A 175 -17.11 -0.71 2.94
C LYS A 175 -17.60 0.73 2.94
N ILE A 176 -17.51 1.42 1.80
CA ILE A 176 -18.07 2.77 1.61
C ILE A 176 -19.60 2.72 1.69
N ILE A 177 -20.23 1.75 1.01
CA ILE A 177 -21.68 1.57 0.97
C ILE A 177 -22.24 1.22 2.37
N ASP A 178 -21.59 0.29 3.08
CA ASP A 178 -22.04 -0.17 4.40
C ASP A 178 -21.90 0.92 5.47
N CYS A 179 -20.99 1.88 5.28
CA CYS A 179 -20.83 2.99 6.19
C CYS A 179 -21.94 4.03 5.98
N ARG A 180 -22.66 4.38 7.05
CA ARG A 180 -23.70 5.42 7.00
C ARG A 180 -23.12 6.73 6.47
N ARG A 181 -23.63 7.18 5.32
CA ARG A 181 -23.13 8.38 4.60
C ARG A 181 -21.63 8.29 4.28
N GLY A 182 -21.12 7.07 4.06
CA GLY A 182 -19.70 6.82 3.82
C GLY A 182 -19.18 7.59 2.62
N ALA A 183 -19.90 7.51 1.49
CA ALA A 183 -19.53 8.21 0.26
C ALA A 183 -19.45 9.73 0.46
N VAL A 184 -20.49 10.32 1.08
CA VAL A 184 -20.54 11.77 1.36
C VAL A 184 -19.43 12.20 2.33
N ARG A 185 -19.11 11.39 3.33
CA ARG A 185 -18.06 11.69 4.30
C ARG A 185 -16.68 11.71 3.64
N LEU A 186 -16.40 10.74 2.77
CA LEU A 186 -15.13 10.70 2.04
C LEU A 186 -15.04 11.83 1.00
N ALA A 187 -16.11 12.08 0.24
CA ALA A 187 -16.14 13.17 -0.75
C ALA A 187 -15.83 14.55 -0.14
N ARG A 188 -16.24 14.79 1.11
CA ARG A 188 -15.95 16.05 1.84
C ARG A 188 -14.56 16.10 2.48
N ASN A 189 -13.84 14.99 2.51
CA ASN A 189 -12.53 14.91 3.14
C ASN A 189 -11.43 15.23 2.12
N ARG A 190 -10.42 16.02 2.53
CA ARG A 190 -9.30 16.43 1.68
C ARG A 190 -8.44 15.31 1.08
N PHE A 191 -8.53 14.08 1.61
CA PHE A 191 -7.87 12.87 1.08
C PHE A 191 -8.89 11.85 0.58
N GLY A 192 -10.00 11.68 1.31
CA GLY A 192 -11.04 10.72 0.96
C GLY A 192 -11.74 11.02 -0.38
N ASN A 193 -11.70 12.26 -0.85
CA ASN A 193 -12.26 12.66 -2.13
C ASN A 193 -11.56 11.91 -3.30
N TYR A 194 -10.24 11.75 -3.25
CA TYR A 194 -9.48 10.97 -4.23
C TYR A 194 -9.87 9.49 -4.21
N VAL A 195 -10.10 8.91 -3.02
CA VAL A 195 -10.58 7.53 -2.88
C VAL A 195 -11.97 7.36 -3.50
N ILE A 196 -12.84 8.36 -3.39
CA ILE A 196 -14.18 8.34 -4.01
C ILE A 196 -14.10 8.42 -5.52
N GLN A 197 -13.26 9.30 -6.08
CA GLN A 197 -13.00 9.32 -7.52
C GLN A 197 -12.50 7.95 -8.00
N ALA A 198 -11.45 7.43 -7.36
CA ALA A 198 -10.81 6.18 -7.76
C ALA A 198 -11.77 4.99 -7.69
N VAL A 199 -12.62 4.87 -6.66
CA VAL A 199 -13.57 3.76 -6.58
C VAL A 199 -14.69 3.88 -7.61
N LEU A 200 -15.18 5.10 -7.90
CA LEU A 200 -16.19 5.32 -8.93
C LEU A 200 -15.65 5.03 -10.33
N GLU A 201 -14.45 5.52 -10.65
CA GLU A 201 -13.77 5.24 -11.91
C GLU A 201 -13.57 3.73 -12.09
N LYS A 202 -12.94 3.06 -11.11
CA LYS A 202 -12.64 1.63 -11.20
C LYS A 202 -13.88 0.75 -11.23
N THR A 203 -14.93 1.08 -10.47
CA THR A 203 -16.19 0.32 -10.53
C THR A 203 -16.86 0.47 -11.89
N LYS A 204 -16.81 1.65 -12.52
CA LYS A 204 -17.31 1.87 -13.88
C LYS A 204 -16.49 1.12 -14.92
N GLU A 205 -15.16 1.26 -14.89
CA GLU A 205 -14.23 0.59 -15.83
C GLU A 205 -14.34 -0.94 -15.79
N ARG A 206 -14.53 -1.51 -14.60
CA ARG A 206 -14.66 -2.96 -14.42
C ARG A 206 -16.08 -3.49 -14.60
N GLY A 207 -17.07 -2.63 -14.86
CA GLY A 207 -18.47 -3.02 -15.04
C GLY A 207 -19.17 -3.43 -13.74
N PHE A 208 -18.70 -2.99 -12.57
CA PHE A 208 -19.35 -3.20 -11.28
C PHE A 208 -20.50 -2.20 -11.05
N ASN A 209 -21.46 -2.17 -11.98
CA ASN A 209 -22.53 -1.16 -12.05
C ASN A 209 -23.35 -1.07 -10.76
N SER A 210 -23.67 -2.20 -10.12
CA SER A 210 -24.44 -2.20 -8.87
C SER A 210 -23.73 -1.50 -7.71
N LEU A 211 -22.39 -1.63 -7.64
CA LEU A 211 -21.57 -0.94 -6.64
C LEU A 211 -21.44 0.55 -6.98
N TYR A 212 -21.19 0.86 -8.24
CA TYR A 212 -21.14 2.24 -8.74
C TYR A 212 -22.45 2.99 -8.40
N ASP A 213 -23.59 2.45 -8.81
CA ASP A 213 -24.91 3.05 -8.58
C ASP A 213 -25.21 3.23 -7.10
N ALA A 214 -24.80 2.29 -6.24
CA ALA A 214 -24.99 2.38 -4.81
C ALA A 214 -24.19 3.54 -4.19
N ILE A 215 -22.95 3.75 -4.63
CA ILE A 215 -22.12 4.87 -4.18
C ILE A 215 -22.71 6.20 -4.66
N VAL A 216 -23.11 6.29 -5.93
CA VAL A 216 -23.75 7.49 -6.51
C VAL A 216 -25.04 7.83 -5.77
N ARG A 217 -25.92 6.85 -5.48
CA ARG A 217 -27.14 7.07 -4.70
C ARG A 217 -26.88 7.69 -3.33
N GLN A 218 -25.80 7.30 -2.64
CA GLN A 218 -25.44 7.90 -1.35
C GLN A 218 -25.03 9.37 -1.49
N LEU A 219 -24.33 9.72 -2.58
CA LEU A 219 -23.92 11.10 -2.87
C LEU A 219 -25.14 11.97 -3.20
N GLU A 220 -26.05 11.47 -4.04
CA GLU A 220 -27.27 12.18 -4.50
C GLU A 220 -28.33 12.37 -3.41
N ALA A 221 -28.43 11.45 -2.44
CA ALA A 221 -29.40 11.55 -1.35
C ALA A 221 -29.29 12.88 -0.57
N ARG A 222 -28.13 13.56 -0.66
CA ARG A 222 -27.95 14.89 -0.10
C ARG A 222 -28.55 16.01 -0.96
N CYS A 223 -28.48 15.92 -2.29
CA CYS A 223 -29.06 16.92 -3.20
C CYS A 223 -30.57 17.07 -2.96
N ARG A 224 -31.29 15.94 -2.81
CA ARG A 224 -32.73 15.94 -2.49
C ARG A 224 -33.05 16.52 -1.11
N ALA A 225 -32.21 16.27 -0.10
CA ALA A 225 -32.43 16.76 1.27
C ALA A 225 -32.17 18.28 1.42
N SER A 226 -31.30 18.87 0.61
CA SER A 226 -31.11 20.33 0.53
C SER A 226 -32.24 21.03 -0.23
N ILE A 227 -32.81 20.39 -1.26
CA ILE A 227 -33.92 20.94 -2.06
C ILE A 227 -35.26 20.87 -1.29
N GLY A 228 -35.46 19.86 -0.45
CA GLY A 228 -36.66 19.74 0.39
C GLY A 228 -36.77 20.79 1.51
N ARG A 229 -35.69 21.51 1.85
CA ARG A 229 -35.72 22.63 2.81
C ARG A 229 -36.05 23.98 2.17
N THR A 230 -36.03 24.05 0.84
CA THR A 230 -36.45 25.22 0.05
C THR A 230 -37.85 25.03 -0.55
N GLN A 231 -38.73 24.25 0.08
CA GLN A 231 -40.15 24.23 -0.27
C GLN A 231 -40.88 25.48 0.25
N GLY A 232 -40.56 26.58 -0.44
CA GLY A 232 -41.39 27.74 -0.67
C GLY A 232 -41.18 28.19 -2.11
N GLY A 233 -41.36 27.30 -3.11
CA GLY A 233 -41.28 27.69 -4.51
C GLY A 233 -41.08 26.58 -5.56
N ILE A 234 -42.18 26.25 -6.25
CA ILE A 234 -42.28 25.93 -7.69
C ILE A 234 -41.70 24.58 -8.21
N ARG A 235 -42.60 23.59 -8.25
CA ARG A 235 -43.05 22.70 -9.35
C ARG A 235 -42.36 22.61 -10.74
N SER A 236 -41.09 22.96 -10.97
CA SER A 236 -40.46 22.82 -12.31
C SER A 236 -39.20 21.93 -12.40
N THR A 237 -38.89 21.11 -11.38
CA THR A 237 -37.60 20.40 -11.33
C THR A 237 -37.63 18.91 -11.72
N GLN A 238 -38.79 18.33 -12.03
CA GLN A 238 -38.84 16.92 -12.48
C GLN A 238 -38.24 16.76 -13.90
N ASP A 239 -38.48 17.74 -14.78
CA ASP A 239 -37.99 17.73 -16.17
C ASP A 239 -36.53 18.20 -16.32
N ALA A 240 -36.00 18.89 -15.30
CA ALA A 240 -34.58 19.23 -15.23
C ALA A 240 -33.71 18.02 -14.82
N TYR A 241 -34.26 17.07 -14.05
CA TYR A 241 -33.51 15.90 -13.55
C TYR A 241 -33.16 14.87 -14.64
N ILE A 242 -33.96 14.77 -15.71
CA ILE A 242 -33.74 13.81 -16.81
C ILE A 242 -32.73 14.35 -17.84
N ARG A 243 -32.60 15.67 -17.97
CA ARG A 243 -31.62 16.30 -18.88
C ARG A 243 -30.20 16.40 -18.32
N ASP A 244 -30.01 16.05 -17.04
CA ASP A 244 -28.82 16.40 -16.25
C ASP A 244 -27.94 15.19 -15.85
N GLN A 245 -28.19 13.99 -16.40
CA GLN A 245 -27.27 12.85 -16.21
C GLN A 245 -25.87 13.11 -16.81
N SER A 246 -25.77 13.98 -17.81
CA SER A 246 -24.51 14.43 -18.40
C SER A 246 -23.72 15.35 -17.46
N SER A 247 -24.40 16.08 -16.57
CA SER A 247 -23.75 17.01 -15.65
C SER A 247 -23.42 16.39 -14.30
N LEU A 248 -23.97 15.24 -13.91
CA LEU A 248 -23.56 14.54 -12.66
C LEU A 248 -22.05 14.25 -12.65
N HIS A 249 -21.45 14.03 -13.82
CA HIS A 249 -19.99 13.97 -14.02
C HIS A 249 -19.33 15.34 -13.77
N GLU A 250 -19.93 16.43 -14.24
CA GLU A 250 -19.46 17.80 -13.99
C GLU A 250 -19.67 18.25 -12.53
N TRP A 251 -20.73 17.82 -11.85
CA TRP A 251 -21.02 18.13 -10.44
C TRP A 251 -20.04 17.44 -9.48
N ILE A 252 -19.56 16.24 -9.82
CA ILE A 252 -18.47 15.57 -9.09
C ILE A 252 -17.15 16.33 -9.30
N ILE A 253 -16.95 16.96 -10.46
CA ILE A 253 -15.76 17.77 -10.76
C ILE A 253 -15.83 19.17 -10.12
N ILE A 254 -17.02 19.75 -10.00
CA ILE A 254 -17.23 21.15 -9.54
C ILE A 254 -17.23 21.28 -7.99
N PHE A 255 -17.45 20.20 -7.24
CA PHE A 255 -17.43 20.20 -5.77
C PHE A 255 -16.28 19.41 -5.12
N MET A 256 -15.26 19.06 -5.91
CA MET A 256 -13.95 18.53 -5.47
C MET A 256 -12.87 19.59 -5.58
#